data_AF-A0A0G1YGJ8-F1
#
_entry.id   AF-A0A0G1YGJ8-F1
#
_cell.length_a   1.000
_cell.length_b   1.000
_cell.length_c   1.000
_cell.angle_alpha   90.00
_cell.angle_beta   90.00
_cell.angle_gamma   90.00
#
_symmetry.space_group_name_H-M   'P 1'
#
loop_
_entity.id
_entity.type
_entity.pdbx_description
1 polymer ?
#
loop_
_entity_poly.entity_id
_entity_poly.type
_entity_poly.pdbx_seq_one_letter_code
_entity_poly.pdbx_strand_id
1 'polypeptide(L)'
;MGETNQPYSPEREGASEKLLGQIIDYCGENKITSEELTHAYYSSLDPDKKYLAEELGSLPNPRQEVLALTQMIDDLTKREGLPLDYIQELIAGLSGYEKTAQNYYRLVDSLPLSANEKRVLKSIVAEERKGTLTVSTKNGQDLYSVYTADIFGEKGSTQANLALTLAGILAEAAHRSGVQIEINFEAAD
;
A
#
# COMPACT_ATOMS: atom_id res chain seq x y z
N MET A 1 9.40 14.21 -44.14
CA MET A 1 9.80 14.22 -42.71
C MET A 1 9.10 13.03 -42.10
N GLY A 2 9.83 11.94 -41.87
CA GLY A 2 9.26 10.68 -41.42
C GLY A 2 9.10 10.70 -39.91
N GLU A 3 7.87 10.64 -39.44
CA GLU A 3 7.54 10.30 -38.06
C GLU A 3 7.98 8.84 -37.83
N THR A 4 9.06 8.66 -37.08
CA THR A 4 9.45 7.34 -36.62
C THR A 4 8.47 6.91 -35.52
N ASN A 5 7.40 6.24 -35.92
CA ASN A 5 6.68 5.34 -35.03
C ASN A 5 7.66 4.25 -34.59
N GLN A 6 8.25 4.40 -33.42
CA GLN A 6 8.99 3.30 -32.79
C GLN A 6 7.98 2.18 -32.49
N PRO A 7 8.20 0.96 -32.99
CA PRO A 7 7.32 -0.15 -32.70
C PRO A 7 7.35 -0.47 -31.20
N TYR A 8 6.17 -0.74 -30.64
CA TYR A 8 6.01 -1.31 -29.31
C TYR A 8 6.87 -2.57 -29.19
N SER A 9 7.78 -2.57 -28.20
CA SER A 9 8.73 -3.66 -27.98
C SER A 9 8.47 -4.22 -26.57
N PRO A 10 7.90 -5.42 -26.42
CA PRO A 10 7.55 -6.00 -25.12
C PRO A 10 8.78 -6.21 -24.21
N GLU A 11 9.98 -6.27 -24.77
CA GLU A 11 11.25 -6.30 -24.03
C GLU A 11 11.52 -5.02 -23.24
N ARG A 12 11.02 -3.85 -23.70
CA ARG A 12 11.13 -2.57 -22.97
C ARG A 12 10.14 -2.47 -21.82
N GLU A 13 8.97 -3.08 -21.95
CA GLU A 13 7.93 -3.06 -20.91
C GLU A 13 8.38 -3.89 -19.70
N GLY A 14 8.91 -5.10 -19.93
CA GLY A 14 9.51 -5.90 -18.85
C GLY A 14 10.74 -5.26 -18.20
N ALA A 15 11.49 -4.43 -18.93
CA ALA A 15 12.59 -3.65 -18.36
C ALA A 15 12.06 -2.54 -17.44
N SER A 16 11.09 -1.75 -17.90
CA SER A 16 10.45 -0.70 -17.09
C SER A 16 9.76 -1.25 -15.85
N GLU A 17 9.10 -2.42 -15.94
CA GLU A 17 8.51 -3.11 -14.78
C GLU A 17 9.57 -3.49 -13.75
N LYS A 18 10.73 -3.98 -14.18
CA LYS A 18 11.84 -4.33 -13.28
C LYS A 18 12.46 -3.09 -12.62
N LEU A 19 12.56 -1.96 -13.33
CA LEU A 19 13.05 -0.70 -12.77
C LEU A 19 12.03 -0.11 -11.78
N LEU A 20 10.73 -0.17 -12.10
CA LEU A 20 9.67 0.24 -11.19
C LEU A 20 9.64 -0.65 -9.94
N GLY A 21 9.88 -1.95 -10.10
CA GLY A 21 10.01 -2.91 -9.00
C GLY A 21 11.05 -2.50 -7.96
N GLN A 22 12.18 -1.93 -8.39
CA GLN A 22 13.21 -1.44 -7.45
C GLN A 22 12.70 -0.28 -6.58
N ILE A 23 11.92 0.63 -7.16
CA ILE A 23 11.29 1.73 -6.41
C ILE A 23 10.28 1.16 -5.41
N ILE A 24 9.46 0.19 -5.85
CA ILE A 24 8.45 -0.47 -5.01
C ILE A 24 9.11 -1.17 -3.82
N ASP A 25 10.13 -1.99 -4.07
CA ASP A 25 10.87 -2.73 -3.04
C ASP A 25 11.50 -1.76 -2.04
N TYR A 26 12.16 -0.71 -2.54
CA TYR A 26 12.76 0.31 -1.69
C TYR A 26 11.72 1.03 -0.82
N CYS A 27 10.55 1.37 -1.38
CA CYS A 27 9.47 1.99 -0.63
C CYS A 27 8.94 1.06 0.47
N GLY A 28 8.78 -0.23 0.18
CA GLY A 28 8.33 -1.23 1.14
C GLY A 28 9.32 -1.43 2.29
N GLU A 29 10.60 -1.65 1.98
CA GLU A 29 11.66 -1.87 2.98
C GLU A 29 11.82 -0.68 3.93
N ASN A 30 11.71 0.54 3.41
CA ASN A 30 11.96 1.78 4.15
C ASN A 30 10.67 2.43 4.68
N LYS A 31 9.51 1.80 4.45
CA LYS A 31 8.19 2.30 4.83
C LYS A 31 7.96 3.74 4.36
N ILE A 32 8.22 3.98 3.09
CA ILE A 32 8.02 5.28 2.44
C ILE A 32 6.52 5.51 2.25
N THR A 33 6.03 6.67 2.68
CA THR A 33 4.63 7.06 2.47
C THR A 33 4.38 7.64 1.08
N SER A 34 3.11 7.73 0.67
CA SER A 34 2.75 8.38 -0.61
C SER A 34 3.21 9.84 -0.68
N GLU A 35 3.19 10.56 0.45
CA GLU A 35 3.68 11.93 0.55
C GLU A 35 5.20 12.01 0.40
N GLU A 36 5.93 11.10 1.03
CA GLU A 36 7.40 11.01 0.91
C GLU A 36 7.84 10.62 -0.51
N LEU A 37 7.15 9.66 -1.15
CA LEU A 37 7.39 9.30 -2.55
C LEU A 37 7.06 10.46 -3.48
N THR A 38 5.98 11.19 -3.21
CA THR A 38 5.61 12.41 -3.96
C THR A 38 6.71 13.46 -3.86
N HIS A 39 7.22 13.69 -2.66
CA HIS A 39 8.33 14.61 -2.44
C HIS A 39 9.58 14.18 -3.22
N ALA A 40 9.95 12.90 -3.15
CA ALA A 40 11.11 12.37 -3.87
C ALA A 40 10.96 12.47 -5.39
N TYR A 41 9.78 12.12 -5.92
CA TYR A 41 9.46 12.22 -7.34
C TYR A 41 9.64 13.64 -7.85
N TYR A 42 9.00 14.63 -7.22
CA TYR A 42 9.11 16.00 -7.72
C TYR A 42 10.50 16.61 -7.49
N SER A 43 11.19 16.22 -6.42
CA SER A 43 12.57 16.65 -6.16
C SER A 43 13.56 16.11 -7.22
N SER A 44 13.29 14.95 -7.82
CA SER A 44 14.09 14.41 -8.93
C SER A 44 13.92 15.18 -10.25
N LEU A 45 12.73 15.75 -10.47
CA LEU A 45 12.41 16.51 -11.69
C LEU A 45 13.08 17.88 -11.72
N ASP A 46 13.26 18.49 -10.56
CA ASP A 46 13.85 19.82 -10.45
C ASP A 46 14.55 19.99 -9.09
N PRO A 47 15.84 19.58 -8.97
CA PRO A 47 16.58 19.63 -7.71
C PRO A 47 16.86 21.05 -7.20
N ASP A 48 16.74 22.06 -8.08
CA ASP A 48 16.93 23.47 -7.73
C ASP A 48 15.63 24.16 -7.31
N LYS A 49 14.47 23.55 -7.60
CA LYS A 49 13.17 24.06 -7.16
C LYS A 49 12.89 23.69 -5.70
N LYS A 50 13.15 24.67 -4.83
CA LYS A 50 12.52 24.87 -3.50
C LYS A 50 10.98 24.77 -3.47
N TYR A 51 10.31 24.62 -4.62
CA TYR A 51 8.87 24.81 -4.80
C TYR A 51 7.97 23.85 -4.01
N LEU A 52 8.47 22.70 -3.53
CA LEU A 52 7.63 21.73 -2.83
C LEU A 52 7.74 21.77 -1.31
N ALA A 53 8.79 22.37 -0.75
CA ALA A 53 8.89 22.54 0.69
C ALA A 53 7.78 23.48 1.22
N GLU A 54 7.33 24.43 0.39
CA GLU A 54 6.28 25.39 0.73
C GLU A 54 4.86 24.89 0.38
N GLU A 55 4.67 24.11 -0.71
CA GLU A 55 3.35 23.56 -1.10
C GLU A 55 2.99 22.20 -0.45
N LEU A 56 3.97 21.32 -0.15
CA LEU A 56 3.71 20.06 0.58
C LEU A 56 3.69 20.24 2.11
N GLY A 57 4.08 21.39 2.63
CA GLY A 57 3.96 21.76 4.04
C GLY A 57 4.75 20.94 5.08
N SER A 58 5.38 19.80 4.76
CA SER A 58 5.54 18.77 5.79
C SER A 58 6.87 17.99 5.88
N LEU A 59 7.98 18.40 5.26
CA LEU A 59 9.28 17.76 5.55
C LEU A 59 10.43 18.79 5.58
N PRO A 60 10.53 19.64 6.62
CA PRO A 60 11.66 20.55 6.78
C PRO A 60 13.02 19.84 6.89
N ASN A 61 13.02 18.51 7.09
CA ASN A 61 14.17 17.62 6.95
C ASN A 61 13.67 16.25 6.45
N PRO A 62 13.68 15.98 5.12
CA PRO A 62 13.38 14.64 4.63
C PRO A 62 14.35 13.63 5.24
N ARG A 63 13.83 12.45 5.59
CA ARG A 63 14.65 11.35 6.11
C ARG A 63 15.69 10.93 5.06
N GLN A 64 16.80 10.33 5.50
CA GLN A 64 17.87 9.89 4.59
C GLN A 64 17.35 8.97 3.48
N GLU A 65 16.34 8.16 3.79
CA GLU A 65 15.71 7.23 2.86
C GLU A 65 14.94 7.97 1.75
N VAL A 66 14.33 9.11 2.04
CA VAL A 66 13.62 9.95 1.05
C VAL A 66 14.62 10.62 0.10
N LEU A 67 15.78 11.04 0.62
CA LEU A 67 16.86 11.59 -0.20
C LEU A 67 17.47 10.53 -1.11
N ALA A 68 17.73 9.34 -0.60
CA ALA A 68 18.22 8.21 -1.39
C ALA A 68 17.20 7.78 -2.45
N LEU A 69 15.90 7.76 -2.12
CA LEU A 69 14.82 7.53 -3.09
C LEU A 69 14.80 8.60 -4.19
N THR A 70 15.01 9.86 -3.85
CA THR A 70 15.09 10.96 -4.83
C THR A 70 16.20 10.68 -5.84
N GLN A 71 17.39 10.31 -5.38
CA GLN A 71 18.53 9.97 -6.24
C GLN A 71 18.26 8.71 -7.08
N MET A 72 17.63 7.69 -6.49
CA MET A 72 17.23 6.48 -7.21
C MET A 72 16.26 6.80 -8.35
N ILE A 73 15.23 7.60 -8.10
CA ILE A 73 14.28 8.04 -9.14
C ILE A 73 15.01 8.81 -10.24
N ASP A 74 15.92 9.72 -9.87
CA ASP A 74 16.72 10.48 -10.83
C ASP A 74 17.54 9.57 -11.76
N ASP A 75 18.27 8.61 -11.17
CA ASP A 75 19.10 7.67 -11.92
C ASP A 75 18.26 6.76 -12.82
N LEU A 76 17.16 6.21 -12.31
CA LEU A 76 16.29 5.31 -13.07
C LEU A 76 15.58 6.02 -14.23
N THR A 77 15.14 7.26 -14.02
CA THR A 77 14.42 8.03 -15.07
C THR A 77 15.37 8.59 -16.12
N LYS A 78 16.52 9.15 -15.72
CA LYS A 78 17.46 9.80 -16.63
C LYS A 78 18.44 8.85 -17.31
N ARG A 79 18.88 7.79 -16.64
CA ARG A 79 19.90 6.86 -17.17
C ARG A 79 19.28 5.61 -17.76
N GLU A 80 18.35 5.02 -17.02
CA GLU A 80 17.73 3.73 -17.41
C GLU A 80 16.43 3.92 -18.21
N GLY A 81 15.94 5.16 -18.32
CA GLY A 81 14.80 5.51 -19.16
C GLY A 81 13.44 5.09 -18.60
N LEU A 82 13.32 4.93 -17.27
CA LEU A 82 12.04 4.64 -16.62
C LEU A 82 11.02 5.78 -16.91
N PRO A 83 9.84 5.48 -17.45
CA PRO A 83 8.81 6.48 -17.69
C PRO A 83 8.29 7.13 -16.40
N LEU A 84 8.16 8.46 -16.40
CA LEU A 84 7.74 9.23 -15.21
C LEU A 84 6.28 9.00 -14.81
N ASP A 85 5.43 8.68 -15.78
CA ASP A 85 4.03 8.30 -15.59
C ASP A 85 3.88 7.06 -14.71
N TYR A 86 4.81 6.10 -14.80
CA TYR A 86 4.77 4.90 -13.96
C TYR A 86 4.96 5.23 -12.47
N ILE A 87 5.78 6.23 -12.17
CA ILE A 87 6.00 6.69 -10.80
C ILE A 87 4.78 7.47 -10.29
N GLN A 88 4.12 8.24 -11.15
CA GLN A 88 2.86 8.92 -10.80
C GLN A 88 1.74 7.91 -10.50
N GLU A 89 1.63 6.85 -11.29
CA GLU A 89 0.67 5.77 -11.04
C GLU A 89 0.97 5.06 -9.71
N LEU A 90 2.24 4.83 -9.39
CA LEU A 90 2.65 4.28 -8.10
C LEU A 90 2.25 5.19 -6.92
N ILE A 91 2.49 6.50 -7.04
CA ILE A 91 2.06 7.49 -6.02
C ILE A 91 0.54 7.44 -5.83
N ALA A 92 -0.22 7.43 -6.92
CA ALA A 92 -1.68 7.37 -6.87
C ALA A 92 -2.18 6.08 -6.21
N GLY A 93 -1.55 4.94 -6.53
CA GLY A 93 -1.83 3.64 -5.92
C GLY A 93 -1.56 3.64 -4.42
N LEU A 94 -0.39 4.11 -4.00
CA LEU A 94 0.01 4.17 -2.58
C LEU A 94 -0.89 5.12 -1.77
N SER A 95 -1.23 6.29 -2.32
CA SER A 95 -2.17 7.22 -1.68
C SER A 95 -3.59 6.63 -1.55
N GLY A 96 -4.05 5.91 -2.58
CA GLY A 96 -5.31 5.18 -2.55
C GLY A 96 -5.32 4.10 -1.46
N TYR A 97 -4.23 3.36 -1.31
CA TYR A 97 -4.04 2.39 -0.24
C TYR A 97 -4.08 3.04 1.14
N GLU A 98 -3.30 4.09 1.38
CA GLU A 98 -3.25 4.78 2.68
C GLU A 98 -4.63 5.30 3.10
N LYS A 99 -5.39 5.91 2.19
CA LYS A 99 -6.77 6.36 2.45
C LYS A 99 -7.70 5.20 2.81
N THR A 100 -7.56 4.09 2.10
CA THR A 100 -8.33 2.86 2.35
C THR A 100 -8.01 2.28 3.72
N ALA A 101 -6.72 2.16 4.06
CA ALA A 101 -6.27 1.69 5.36
C ALA A 101 -6.77 2.59 6.49
N GLN A 102 -6.75 3.91 6.31
CA GLN A 102 -7.32 4.86 7.28
C GLN A 102 -8.83 4.66 7.47
N ASN A 103 -9.59 4.46 6.38
CA ASN A 103 -11.02 4.18 6.46
C ASN A 103 -11.29 2.86 7.20
N TYR A 104 -10.51 1.82 6.93
CA TYR A 104 -10.57 0.56 7.66
C TYR A 104 -10.32 0.75 9.16
N TYR A 105 -9.27 1.49 9.54
CA TYR A 105 -8.97 1.75 10.95
C TYR A 105 -10.09 2.50 11.67
N ARG A 106 -10.69 3.51 11.01
CA ARG A 106 -11.85 4.23 11.56
C ARG A 106 -13.04 3.31 11.77
N LEU A 107 -13.29 2.41 10.82
CA LEU A 107 -14.35 1.43 10.98
C LEU A 107 -14.07 0.51 12.17
N VAL A 108 -12.88 -0.10 12.24
CA VAL A 108 -12.49 -0.97 13.36
C VAL A 108 -12.63 -0.25 14.70
N ASP A 109 -12.27 1.03 14.77
CA ASP A 109 -12.45 1.84 15.98
C ASP A 109 -13.91 2.05 16.36
N SER A 110 -14.82 2.14 15.39
CA SER A 110 -16.27 2.28 15.63
C SER A 110 -16.94 1.01 16.12
N LEU A 111 -16.32 -0.17 15.93
CA LEU A 111 -16.92 -1.44 16.31
C LEU A 111 -16.94 -1.62 17.84
N PRO A 112 -17.96 -2.32 18.40
CA PRO A 112 -18.08 -2.65 19.83
C PRO A 112 -17.16 -3.82 20.23
N LEU A 113 -15.89 -3.76 19.83
CA LEU A 113 -14.86 -4.76 20.12
C LEU A 113 -13.93 -4.31 21.25
N SER A 114 -13.25 -5.27 21.87
CA SER A 114 -12.19 -4.99 22.85
C SER A 114 -10.97 -4.34 22.20
N ALA A 115 -10.13 -3.67 23.00
CA ALA A 115 -8.89 -3.06 22.51
C ALA A 115 -7.93 -4.07 21.87
N ASN A 116 -7.90 -5.31 22.39
CA ASN A 116 -7.04 -6.36 21.83
C ASN A 116 -7.55 -6.82 20.45
N GLU A 117 -8.84 -7.06 20.29
CA GLU A 117 -9.43 -7.44 18.99
C GLU A 117 -9.20 -6.34 17.94
N LYS A 118 -9.43 -5.07 18.31
CA LYS A 118 -9.13 -3.92 17.42
C LYS A 118 -7.67 -3.86 17.02
N ARG A 119 -6.75 -4.10 17.96
CA ARG A 119 -5.31 -4.13 17.69
C ARG A 119 -4.95 -5.22 16.69
N VAL A 120 -5.46 -6.44 16.88
CA VAL A 120 -5.15 -7.55 15.97
C VAL A 120 -5.74 -7.31 14.58
N LEU A 121 -6.96 -6.77 14.48
CA LEU A 121 -7.56 -6.40 13.20
C LEU A 121 -6.73 -5.34 12.46
N LYS A 122 -6.33 -4.27 13.15
CA LYS A 122 -5.45 -3.24 12.56
C LYS A 122 -4.09 -3.81 12.11
N SER A 123 -3.55 -4.79 12.83
CA SER A 123 -2.28 -5.42 12.47
C SER A 123 -2.30 -6.18 11.15
N ILE A 124 -3.48 -6.63 10.68
CA ILE A 124 -3.60 -7.32 9.38
C ILE A 124 -3.14 -6.41 8.24
N VAL A 125 -3.60 -5.16 8.24
CA VAL A 125 -3.24 -4.16 7.23
C VAL A 125 -1.87 -3.56 7.52
N ALA A 126 -1.56 -3.24 8.79
CA ALA A 126 -0.31 -2.59 9.15
C ALA A 126 0.94 -3.46 8.95
N GLU A 127 0.80 -4.78 9.03
CA GLU A 127 1.90 -5.73 8.92
C GLU A 127 1.73 -6.68 7.72
N GLU A 128 0.82 -6.37 6.80
CA GLU A 128 0.53 -7.15 5.58
C GLU A 128 0.38 -8.66 5.85
N ARG A 129 -0.30 -8.99 6.96
CA ARG A 129 -0.32 -10.36 7.47
C ARG A 129 -1.07 -11.28 6.52
N LYS A 130 -0.41 -12.38 6.14
CA LYS A 130 -0.98 -13.48 5.36
C LYS A 130 -1.43 -14.60 6.29
N GLY A 131 -2.59 -15.20 6.03
CA GLY A 131 -3.15 -16.31 6.79
C GLY A 131 -4.68 -16.29 6.81
N THR A 132 -5.32 -17.10 7.65
CA THR A 132 -6.78 -17.18 7.69
C THR A 132 -7.34 -16.35 8.85
N LEU A 133 -8.08 -15.29 8.56
CA LEU A 133 -8.89 -14.63 9.57
C LEU A 133 -10.12 -15.49 9.85
N THR A 134 -10.24 -16.01 11.07
CA THR A 134 -11.45 -16.69 11.53
C THR A 134 -12.20 -15.77 12.49
N VAL A 135 -13.53 -15.76 12.41
CA VAL A 135 -14.41 -15.02 13.31
C VAL A 135 -15.33 -16.03 13.95
N SER A 136 -15.29 -16.15 15.27
CA SER A 136 -16.02 -17.19 15.99
C SER A 136 -16.93 -16.59 17.07
N THR A 137 -17.92 -17.33 17.53
CA THR A 137 -18.69 -16.94 18.72
C THR A 137 -17.90 -17.23 19.99
N LYS A 138 -18.29 -16.65 21.12
CA LYS A 138 -17.77 -17.02 22.45
C LYS A 138 -17.91 -18.51 22.80
N ASN A 139 -18.75 -19.24 22.07
CA ASN A 139 -18.94 -20.68 22.25
C ASN A 139 -18.03 -21.52 21.33
N GLY A 140 -17.09 -20.89 20.60
CA GLY A 140 -16.15 -21.56 19.70
C GLY A 140 -16.75 -21.99 18.36
N GLN A 141 -17.95 -21.52 18.00
CA GLN A 141 -18.53 -21.76 16.69
C GLN A 141 -17.99 -20.74 15.69
N ASP A 142 -17.31 -21.20 14.65
CA ASP A 142 -16.86 -20.36 13.54
C ASP A 142 -18.04 -19.80 12.75
N LEU A 143 -18.01 -18.50 12.51
CA LEU A 143 -19.00 -17.76 11.74
C LEU A 143 -18.49 -17.46 10.34
N TYR A 144 -17.23 -17.06 10.22
CA TYR A 144 -16.60 -16.69 8.95
C TYR A 144 -15.11 -17.04 8.97
N SER A 145 -14.57 -17.45 7.82
CA SER A 145 -13.13 -17.60 7.59
C SER A 145 -12.75 -16.93 6.28
N VAL A 146 -11.71 -16.08 6.30
CA VAL A 146 -11.20 -15.35 5.12
C VAL A 146 -9.71 -15.56 5.01
N TYR A 147 -9.24 -16.03 3.86
CA TYR A 147 -7.82 -16.16 3.59
C TYR A 147 -7.23 -14.83 3.11
N THR A 148 -6.15 -14.37 3.75
CA THR A 148 -5.55 -13.05 3.50
C THR A 148 -4.43 -13.03 2.48
N ALA A 149 -3.92 -14.17 1.99
CA ALA A 149 -2.85 -14.15 0.97
C ALA A 149 -3.35 -13.90 -0.46
N ASP A 150 -4.60 -14.29 -0.79
CA ASP A 150 -5.28 -13.90 -2.05
C ASP A 150 -5.58 -12.39 -2.12
N ILE A 151 -5.29 -11.66 -1.05
CA ILE A 151 -5.66 -10.27 -0.87
C ILE A 151 -4.52 -9.29 -1.23
N PHE A 152 -3.31 -9.81 -1.41
CA PHE A 152 -2.11 -9.03 -1.77
C PHE A 152 -1.57 -9.38 -3.17
N GLY A 153 -2.33 -10.12 -3.97
CA GLY A 153 -1.97 -10.50 -5.35
C GLY A 153 -2.20 -9.38 -6.37
N GLU A 154 -1.20 -9.22 -7.25
CA GLU A 154 -1.08 -8.38 -8.46
C GLU A 154 -2.10 -7.27 -8.70
N LYS A 155 -1.59 -6.03 -8.71
CA LYS A 155 -2.23 -4.75 -9.06
C LYS A 155 -3.01 -4.09 -7.93
N GLY A 156 -2.79 -2.78 -7.77
CA GLY A 156 -3.25 -1.92 -6.67
C GLY A 156 -4.76 -1.77 -6.45
N SER A 157 -5.59 -2.70 -6.93
CA SER A 157 -7.04 -2.78 -6.69
C SER A 157 -7.42 -3.82 -5.62
N THR A 158 -6.52 -4.74 -5.24
CA THR A 158 -6.82 -5.88 -4.35
C THR A 158 -6.96 -5.49 -2.87
N GLN A 159 -6.27 -4.43 -2.44
CA GLN A 159 -6.27 -3.96 -1.04
C GLN A 159 -7.50 -3.08 -0.69
N ALA A 160 -8.12 -2.42 -1.67
CA ALA A 160 -9.41 -1.74 -1.47
C ALA A 160 -10.53 -2.75 -1.19
N ASN A 161 -10.47 -3.90 -1.86
CA ASN A 161 -11.37 -5.03 -1.64
C ASN A 161 -11.14 -5.67 -0.26
N LEU A 162 -9.91 -5.67 0.28
CA LEU A 162 -9.60 -6.13 1.66
C LEU A 162 -10.40 -5.33 2.70
N ALA A 163 -10.23 -4.01 2.68
CA ALA A 163 -10.84 -3.13 3.67
C ALA A 163 -12.36 -3.22 3.62
N LEU A 164 -12.95 -3.31 2.42
CA LEU A 164 -14.39 -3.44 2.22
C LEU A 164 -14.93 -4.82 2.63
N THR A 165 -14.21 -5.91 2.32
CA THR A 165 -14.62 -7.27 2.68
C THR A 165 -14.53 -7.48 4.19
N LEU A 166 -13.41 -7.09 4.81
CA LEU A 166 -13.27 -7.12 6.25
C LEU A 166 -14.27 -6.19 6.94
N ALA A 167 -14.53 -5.01 6.38
CA ALA A 167 -15.55 -4.10 6.89
C ALA A 167 -16.93 -4.74 6.94
N GLY A 168 -17.35 -5.41 5.85
CA GLY A 168 -18.64 -6.08 5.78
C GLY A 168 -18.78 -7.21 6.79
N ILE A 169 -17.77 -8.09 6.87
CA ILE A 169 -17.76 -9.23 7.79
C ILE A 169 -17.78 -8.77 9.25
N LEU A 170 -17.00 -7.73 9.57
CA LEU A 170 -16.92 -7.20 10.93
C LEU A 170 -18.18 -6.43 11.34
N ALA A 171 -18.80 -5.69 10.43
CA ALA A 171 -20.09 -5.05 10.68
C ALA A 171 -21.16 -6.11 11.00
N GLU A 172 -21.19 -7.20 10.24
CA GLU A 172 -22.15 -8.29 10.49
C GLU A 172 -21.86 -9.04 11.80
N ALA A 173 -20.59 -9.29 12.11
CA ALA A 173 -20.15 -9.89 13.36
C ALA A 173 -20.48 -9.02 14.59
N ALA A 174 -20.24 -7.70 14.50
CA ALA A 174 -20.53 -6.75 15.56
C ALA A 174 -22.03 -6.60 15.86
N HIS A 175 -22.89 -6.78 14.86
CA HIS A 175 -24.34 -6.81 15.04
C HIS A 175 -24.83 -8.05 15.82
N ARG A 176 -24.04 -9.12 15.87
CA ARG A 176 -24.38 -10.34 16.59
C ARG A 176 -23.78 -10.30 18.00
N SER A 177 -24.61 -10.14 19.01
CA SER A 177 -24.19 -10.14 20.42
C SER A 177 -23.44 -11.45 20.77
N GLY A 178 -22.18 -11.35 21.23
CA GLY A 178 -21.42 -12.51 21.74
C GLY A 178 -20.39 -13.13 20.78
N VAL A 179 -19.93 -12.39 19.77
CA VAL A 179 -18.79 -12.79 18.92
C VAL A 179 -17.47 -12.52 19.64
N GLN A 180 -16.52 -13.45 19.51
CA GLN A 180 -15.12 -13.31 19.92
C GLN A 180 -14.25 -13.45 18.66
N ILE A 181 -13.46 -12.43 18.35
CA ILE A 181 -12.63 -12.47 17.15
C ILE A 181 -11.30 -13.15 17.47
N GLU A 182 -11.15 -14.41 17.04
CA GLU A 182 -9.90 -15.16 17.15
C GLU A 182 -9.15 -15.21 15.83
N ILE A 183 -8.01 -14.54 15.79
CA ILE A 183 -7.22 -14.41 14.57
C ILE A 183 -6.10 -15.44 14.59
N ASN A 184 -6.29 -16.52 13.83
CA ASN A 184 -5.34 -17.62 13.71
C ASN A 184 -4.62 -17.53 12.36
N PHE A 185 -3.41 -16.96 12.35
CA PHE A 185 -2.55 -17.04 11.18
C PHE A 185 -1.91 -18.43 11.15
N GLU A 186 -2.47 -19.36 10.37
CA GLU A 186 -1.71 -20.53 9.94
C GLU A 186 -0.53 -20.05 9.08
N ALA A 187 0.66 -20.57 9.35
CA ALA A 187 1.81 -20.33 8.50
C ALA A 187 1.48 -20.87 7.10
N ALA A 188 1.62 -20.04 6.08
CA ALA A 188 1.56 -20.53 4.71
C ALA A 188 2.78 -21.43 4.47
N ASP A 189 2.53 -22.71 4.14
CA ASP A 189 3.56 -23.65 3.67
C ASP A 189 4.27 -23.15 2.41
#